data_AF-A0A1I3NMA0-F1
#
_entry.id   AF-A0A1I3NMA0-F1
#
_cell.length_a   1.000
_cell.length_b   1.000
_cell.length_c   1.000
_cell.angle_alpha   90.00
_cell.angle_beta   90.00
_cell.angle_gamma   90.00
#
_symmetry.space_group_name_H-M   'P 1'
#
loop_
_entity.id
_entity.type
_entity.pdbx_description
1 polymer ?
#
loop_
_entity_poly.entity_id
_entity_poly.type
_entity_poly.pdbx_seq_one_letter_code
_entity_poly.pdbx_strand_id
1 'polypeptide(L)' 'MDKRLDNPLLEFRLITKMELMKVLSWSEASIDRRLREDPDFPQPLRLGRGSIRWRYDEVVRFIKQLPRAYDYGVCE' A
#
# COMPACT_ATOMS: atom_id res chain seq x y z
N MET A 1 -12.16 11.62 1.82
CA MET A 1 -12.14 10.22 1.35
C MET A 1 -11.89 10.28 -0.15
N ASP A 2 -10.71 9.88 -0.61
CA ASP A 2 -10.34 9.96 -2.03
C ASP A 2 -11.13 8.89 -2.80
N LYS A 3 -12.11 9.31 -3.62
CA LYS A 3 -13.05 8.43 -4.33
C LYS A 3 -12.37 7.47 -5.33
N ARG A 4 -11.05 7.58 -5.52
CA ARG A 4 -10.27 6.75 -6.44
C ARG A 4 -9.88 5.38 -5.87
N LEU A 5 -9.96 5.19 -4.55
CA LEU A 5 -9.56 3.95 -3.88
C LEU A 5 -10.67 2.88 -3.87
N ASP A 6 -11.91 3.23 -4.23
CA ASP A 6 -13.08 2.34 -4.20
C ASP A 6 -13.62 2.05 -5.62
N ASN A 7 -12.73 1.98 -6.63
CA ASN A 7 -13.09 1.60 -7.98
C ASN A 7 -13.00 0.07 -8.15
N PRO A 8 -14.12 -0.65 -8.37
CA PRO A 8 -14.13 -2.12 -8.44
C PRO A 8 -13.30 -2.70 -9.60
N LEU A 9 -13.05 -1.93 -10.67
CA LEU A 9 -12.18 -2.37 -11.76
C LEU A 9 -10.69 -2.39 -11.40
N LEU A 10 -10.31 -1.76 -10.29
CA LEU A 10 -8.91 -1.72 -9.82
C LEU A 10 -8.59 -2.84 -8.82
N GLU A 11 -9.58 -3.62 -8.38
CA GLU A 11 -9.43 -4.63 -7.33
C GLU A 11 -8.42 -5.73 -7.73
N PHE A 12 -8.30 -6.04 -9.02
CA PHE A 12 -7.36 -7.04 -9.53
C PHE A 12 -6.13 -6.45 -10.22
N ARG A 13 -5.91 -5.13 -10.10
CA ARG A 13 -4.78 -4.48 -10.76
C ARG A 13 -3.46 -4.82 -10.07
N LEU A 14 -2.47 -5.21 -10.86
CA LEU A 14 -1.09 -5.32 -10.41
C LEU A 14 -0.36 -3.99 -10.60
N ILE A 15 0.39 -3.56 -9.59
CA ILE A 15 1.16 -2.31 -9.61
C ILE A 15 2.66 -2.56 -9.43
N THR A 16 3.46 -1.67 -10.01
CA THR A 16 4.92 -1.64 -9.88
C THR A 16 5.37 -1.06 -8.54
N LYS A 17 6.66 -1.24 -8.18
CA LYS A 17 7.25 -0.60 -6.98
C LYS A 17 7.11 0.93 -7.04
N MET A 18 7.29 1.52 -8.23
CA MET A 18 7.14 2.97 -8.43
C MET A 18 5.70 3.44 -8.19
N GLU A 19 4.69 2.68 -8.65
CA GLU A 19 3.29 3.00 -8.37
C GLU A 19 2.97 2.81 -6.88
N LEU A 20 3.48 1.75 -6.23
CA LEU A 20 3.34 1.55 -4.79
C LEU A 20 3.89 2.74 -3.99
N MET A 21 5.09 3.20 -4.33
CA MET A 21 5.71 4.38 -3.71
C MET A 21 4.83 5.63 -3.87
N LYS A 22 4.23 5.84 -5.04
CA LYS A 22 3.29 6.95 -5.28
C LYS A 22 2.02 6.82 -4.44
N VAL A 23 1.44 5.61 -4.38
CA VAL A 23 0.20 5.33 -3.64
C VAL A 23 0.41 5.55 -2.13
N LEU A 24 1.52 5.07 -1.57
CA LEU A 24 1.84 5.23 -0.15
C LEU A 24 2.49 6.58 0.16
N SER A 25 2.92 7.33 -0.86
CA SER A 25 3.75 8.53 -0.71
C SER A 25 5.02 8.27 0.12
N TRP A 26 5.63 7.11 -0.07
CA TRP A 26 6.82 6.64 0.65
C TRP A 26 8.04 6.54 -0.26
N SER A 27 9.22 6.74 0.33
CA SER A 27 10.49 6.53 -0.37
C SER A 27 10.78 5.05 -0.60
N GLU A 28 11.65 4.75 -1.57
CA GLU A 28 12.08 3.37 -1.85
C GLU A 28 12.70 2.71 -0.60
N ALA A 29 13.56 3.42 0.12
CA ALA A 29 14.16 2.94 1.37
C ALA A 29 13.10 2.62 2.43
N SER A 30 11.99 3.37 2.48
CA SER A 30 10.89 3.10 3.41
C SER A 30 10.13 1.82 3.04
N ILE A 31 9.91 1.60 1.75
CA ILE A 31 9.33 0.36 1.22
C ILE A 31 10.22 -0.83 1.56
N ASP A 32 11.53 -0.73 1.28
CA ASP A 32 12.48 -1.82 1.50
C ASP A 32 12.68 -2.13 2.99
N ARG A 33 12.62 -1.11 3.84
CA ARG A 33 12.59 -1.29 5.29
C ARG A 33 11.33 -2.04 5.73
N ARG A 34 10.15 -1.61 5.28
CA ARG A 34 8.86 -2.23 5.65
C ARG A 34 8.76 -3.67 5.17
N LEU A 35 9.22 -3.98 3.96
CA LEU A 35 9.30 -5.37 3.47
C LEU A 35 10.13 -6.29 4.36
N ARG A 36 11.11 -5.76 5.10
CA ARG A 36 11.94 -6.54 6.03
C ARG A 36 11.35 -6.63 7.44
N GLU A 37 10.72 -5.55 7.89
CA GLU A 37 10.36 -5.37 9.31
C GLU A 37 8.89 -5.65 9.61
N ASP A 38 8.01 -5.59 8.61
CA ASP A 38 6.56 -5.58 8.78
C ASP A 38 5.92 -6.75 7.98
N PRO A 39 5.59 -7.86 8.66
CA PRO A 39 4.97 -9.03 8.02
C PRO A 39 3.60 -8.72 7.39
N ASP A 40 2.89 -7.72 7.90
CA ASP A 40 1.55 -7.32 7.43
C ASP A 40 1.63 -6.37 6.23
N PHE A 41 2.84 -5.90 5.87
CA PHE A 41 3.03 -5.08 4.70
C PHE A 41 2.76 -5.89 3.41
N PRO A 42 2.08 -5.30 2.39
CA PRO A 42 1.77 -5.98 1.14
C PRO A 42 3.01 -6.60 0.48
N GLN A 43 2.95 -7.91 0.24
CA GLN A 43 4.07 -8.67 -0.29
C GLN A 43 4.09 -8.67 -1.83
N PRO A 44 5.28 -8.62 -2.46
CA PRO A 44 5.40 -8.67 -3.90
C PRO A 44 5.10 -10.06 -4.46
N LEU A 45 4.32 -10.10 -5.52
CA LEU A 45 4.18 -11.24 -6.42
C LEU A 45 5.34 -11.27 -7.42
N ARG A 46 5.94 -12.44 -7.62
CA ARG A 46 6.95 -12.68 -8.65
C ARG A 46 6.26 -13.25 -9.89
N LEU A 47 6.31 -12.53 -11.01
CA LEU A 47 5.65 -12.93 -12.26
C LEU A 47 6.60 -13.61 -13.27
N GLY A 48 7.86 -13.77 -12.89
CA GLY A 48 8.93 -14.28 -13.75
C GLY A 48 10.28 -13.69 -13.37
N ARG A 49 11.30 -13.92 -14.19
CA ARG A 49 12.66 -13.45 -13.91
C ARG A 49 12.71 -11.91 -13.93
N GLY A 50 12.99 -11.31 -12.78
CA GLY A 50 13.16 -9.87 -12.65
C GLY A 50 11.87 -9.03 -12.64
N SER A 51 10.68 -9.64 -12.66
CA SER A 51 9.41 -8.91 -12.61
C SER A 51 8.68 -9.14 -11.30
N ILE A 52 8.59 -8.10 -10.48
CA ILE A 52 7.80 -8.06 -9.24
C ILE A 52 6.65 -7.08 -9.36
N ARG A 53 5.49 -7.42 -8.78
CA ARG A 53 4.29 -6.58 -8.72
C ARG A 53 3.60 -6.71 -7.38
N TRP A 54 2.81 -5.73 -7.01
CA TRP A 54 1.92 -5.79 -5.84
C TRP A 54 0.48 -5.83 -6.31
N ARG A 55 -0.38 -6.51 -5.56
CA ARG A 55 -1.82 -6.39 -5.79
C ARG A 55 -2.30 -5.07 -5.21
N TYR A 56 -3.03 -4.31 -6.02
CA TYR A 56 -3.51 -2.99 -5.60
C TYR A 56 -4.50 -3.07 -4.45
N ASP A 57 -5.39 -4.06 -4.44
CA ASP A 57 -6.36 -4.29 -3.37
C ASP A 57 -5.70 -4.53 -2.01
N GLU A 58 -4.61 -5.30 -1.94
CA GLU A 58 -3.84 -5.50 -0.70
C GLU A 58 -3.24 -4.20 -0.18
N VAL A 59 -2.71 -3.37 -1.08
CA VAL A 59 -2.16 -2.05 -0.72
C VAL A 59 -3.25 -1.15 -0.18
N VAL A 60 -4.44 -1.14 -0.80
CA VAL A 60 -5.58 -0.36 -0.30
C VAL A 60 -6.06 -0.87 1.05
N ARG A 61 -6.13 -2.20 1.26
CA ARG A 61 -6.47 -2.79 2.55
C ARG A 61 -5.48 -2.39 3.63
N PHE A 62 -4.18 -2.44 3.34
CA PHE A 62 -3.13 -1.98 4.25
C PHE A 62 -3.33 -0.52 4.65
N ILE A 63 -3.57 0.38 3.69
CA ILE A 63 -3.84 1.80 3.97
C ILE A 63 -5.07 1.97 4.87
N LYS A 64 -6.13 1.19 4.63
CA LYS A 64 -7.36 1.24 5.44
C LYS A 64 -7.15 0.77 6.88
N GLN A 65 -6.13 -0.04 7.15
CA GLN A 65 -5.76 -0.52 8.48
C GLN A 65 -4.83 0.42 9.25
N LEU A 66 -4.16 1.38 8.56
CA LEU A 66 -3.27 2.32 9.23
C LEU A 66 -4.05 3.20 10.23
N PRO A 67 -3.53 3.40 11.45
CA PRO A 67 -4.10 4.33 12.41
C PRO A 67 -4.22 5.73 11.77
N ARG A 68 -5.42 6.30 11.80
CA ARG A 68 -5.62 7.66 11.31
C ARG A 68 -5.09 8.63 12.36
N ALA A 69 -4.31 9.62 11.94
CA ALA A 69 -3.76 10.65 12.83
C ALA A 69 -4.83 11.58 13.46
N TYR A 70 -6.11 11.43 13.10
CA TYR A 70 -7.23 12.16 13.71
C TYR A 70 -7.69 11.44 15.00
N ASP A 71 -6.90 11.58 16.07
CA ASP A 71 -7.40 11.32 17.43
C ASP A 71 -6.73 12.24 18.48
N TYR A 72 -6.36 13.45 18.06
CA TYR A 72 -5.99 14.54 18.96
C TYR A 72 -7.10 15.60 18.91
N GLY A 73 -8.11 15.47 19.78
CA GLY A 73 -9.02 16.59 20.04
C GLY A 73 -10.47 16.23 20.38
N VAL A 74 -10.71 15.41 21.41
CA VAL A 74 -11.91 15.59 22.25
C VAL A 74 -11.45 15.53 23.70
N CYS A 75 -11.19 16.70 24.28
CA CYS A 75 -11.28 16.87 25.72
C CYS A 75 -12.75 17.16 26.02
N GLU A 76 -13.41 16.30 26.82
CA GLU A 76 -14.65 16.67 27.52
C GLU A 76 -14.41 17.78 28.53
#